data_AF-A0A2M8HK16-F1
#
_entry.id   AF-A0A2M8HK16-F1
#
_cell.length_a   1.000
_cell.length_b   1.000
_cell.length_c   1.000
_cell.angle_alpha   90.00
_cell.angle_beta   90.00
_cell.angle_gamma   90.00
#
_symmetry.space_group_name_H-M   'P 1'
#
loop_
_entity.id
_entity.type
_entity.pdbx_description
1 polymer ?
#
loop_
_entity_poly.entity_id
_entity_poly.type
_entity_poly.pdbx_seq_one_letter_code
_entity_poly.pdbx_strand_id
1 'polypeptide(L)'
;MINLSLNLFQTKSMKFKNLIFFFLFCLASNCANQPDDESQVPKQEEIPIPVTVPIDEALYRQNGCETCHAGNGSGIVERKMNTKPADFRVKSSYKNGYSLPRIVKSIQNGIPGTEMKAYTHLTLYEVTSIAKYIQKMQDE
;
A
#
# COMPACT_ATOMS: atom_id res chain seq x y z
N MET A 1 3.85 -17.70 -44.00
CA MET A 1 3.67 -19.16 -43.78
C MET A 1 4.47 -19.58 -42.56
N ILE A 2 3.89 -19.50 -41.35
CA ILE A 2 4.35 -20.26 -40.17
C ILE A 2 3.09 -20.57 -39.36
N ASN A 3 2.64 -21.82 -39.43
CA ASN A 3 1.63 -22.44 -38.57
C ASN A 3 2.33 -22.90 -37.27
N LEU A 4 1.73 -22.67 -36.09
CA LEU A 4 1.93 -23.58 -34.96
C LEU A 4 0.84 -23.47 -33.89
N SER A 5 -0.18 -24.32 -34.07
CA SER A 5 -0.76 -25.24 -33.08
C SER A 5 -1.19 -24.73 -31.69
N LEU A 6 -2.52 -24.57 -31.57
CA LEU A 6 -3.30 -24.61 -30.32
C LEU A 6 -3.19 -26.00 -29.66
N ASN A 7 -2.89 -26.05 -28.36
CA ASN A 7 -3.03 -27.25 -27.54
C ASN A 7 -4.26 -27.13 -26.64
N LEU A 8 -5.19 -28.06 -26.86
CA LEU A 8 -6.43 -28.27 -26.12
C LEU A 8 -6.11 -28.93 -24.77
N PHE A 9 -6.51 -28.28 -23.67
CA PHE A 9 -6.49 -28.89 -22.34
C PHE A 9 -7.67 -29.86 -22.18
N GLN A 10 -7.36 -31.15 -22.08
CA GLN A 10 -8.30 -32.23 -21.75
C GLN A 10 -8.87 -32.07 -20.33
N THR A 11 -10.20 -32.13 -20.21
CA THR A 11 -10.91 -32.23 -18.94
C THR A 11 -10.96 -33.69 -18.45
N LYS A 12 -10.45 -33.96 -17.24
CA LYS A 12 -10.55 -35.29 -16.60
C LYS A 12 -11.63 -35.30 -15.52
N SER A 13 -12.70 -36.06 -15.79
CA SER A 13 -13.81 -36.38 -14.88
C SER A 13 -13.36 -37.31 -13.75
N MET A 14 -13.72 -37.02 -12.50
CA MET A 14 -13.53 -37.91 -11.35
C MET A 14 -14.87 -38.47 -10.84
N LYS A 15 -14.88 -39.78 -10.58
CA LYS A 15 -16.04 -40.63 -10.30
C LYS A 15 -16.36 -40.70 -8.80
N PHE A 16 -17.64 -40.58 -8.50
CA PHE A 16 -18.30 -40.77 -7.19
C PHE A 16 -18.51 -42.28 -6.92
N LYS A 17 -18.19 -42.80 -5.72
CA LYS A 17 -18.80 -44.05 -5.17
C LYS A 17 -18.35 -44.42 -3.72
N ASN A 18 -19.35 -44.87 -2.94
CA ASN A 18 -19.35 -45.78 -1.77
C ASN A 18 -18.97 -45.19 -0.38
N LEU A 19 -19.77 -45.17 0.70
CA LEU A 19 -20.87 -45.98 1.28
C LEU A 19 -20.43 -47.18 2.16
N ILE A 20 -20.66 -47.03 3.50
CA ILE A 20 -21.05 -48.03 4.55
C ILE A 20 -19.99 -48.76 5.44
N PHE A 21 -20.17 -48.57 6.77
CA PHE A 21 -20.05 -49.47 7.96
C PHE A 21 -18.72 -49.96 8.57
N PHE A 22 -18.84 -50.36 9.86
CA PHE A 22 -17.93 -51.06 10.80
C PHE A 22 -17.09 -50.11 11.71
N PHE A 23 -16.98 -50.24 13.04
CA PHE A 23 -17.32 -51.31 13.98
C PHE A 23 -17.26 -50.81 15.45
N LEU A 24 -18.00 -51.50 16.34
CA LEU A 24 -18.05 -51.38 17.80
C LEU A 24 -16.76 -51.90 18.51
N PHE A 25 -16.66 -51.67 19.84
CA PHE A 25 -15.82 -52.35 20.88
C PHE A 25 -14.43 -51.70 21.18
N CYS A 26 -13.90 -51.50 22.41
CA CYS A 26 -14.29 -51.79 23.80
C CYS A 26 -13.34 -51.12 24.84
N LEU A 27 -13.90 -50.80 26.02
CA LEU A 27 -13.38 -50.74 27.42
C LEU A 27 -11.87 -50.92 27.75
N ALA A 28 -11.29 -49.99 28.55
CA ALA A 28 -10.56 -50.26 29.81
C ALA A 28 -9.96 -48.97 30.46
N SER A 29 -9.91 -48.98 31.79
CA SER A 29 -9.60 -47.92 32.76
C SER A 29 -8.20 -47.27 32.72
N ASN A 30 -8.12 -45.97 33.04
CA ASN A 30 -7.28 -45.44 34.14
C ASN A 30 -7.58 -43.95 34.39
N CYS A 31 -7.86 -43.61 35.65
CA CYS A 31 -7.92 -42.24 36.16
C CYS A 31 -6.55 -41.87 36.77
N ALA A 32 -5.95 -40.77 36.33
CA ALA A 32 -4.93 -40.02 37.09
C ALA A 32 -4.95 -38.55 36.62
N ASN A 33 -4.89 -37.63 37.58
CA ASN A 33 -5.15 -36.19 37.45
C ASN A 33 -3.96 -35.35 36.94
N GLN A 34 -4.31 -34.31 36.16
CA GLN A 34 -3.73 -32.94 35.98
C GLN A 34 -2.29 -32.81 35.39
N PRO A 35 -2.00 -31.84 34.48
CA PRO A 35 -2.29 -30.41 34.62
C PRO A 35 -3.12 -29.80 33.46
N ASP A 36 -3.83 -28.75 33.83
CA ASP A 36 -4.29 -27.61 33.04
C ASP A 36 -3.23 -27.11 32.04
N ASP A 37 -3.26 -27.65 30.82
CA ASP A 37 -2.56 -27.09 29.66
C ASP A 37 -3.54 -26.22 28.85
N GLU A 38 -3.52 -24.96 29.22
CA GLU A 38 -3.79 -23.77 28.43
C GLU A 38 -4.08 -24.01 26.93
N SER A 39 -5.35 -23.80 26.56
CA SER A 39 -5.70 -23.05 25.35
C SER A 39 -5.02 -23.46 24.04
N GLN A 40 -5.40 -24.62 23.49
CA GLN A 40 -5.30 -24.84 22.04
C GLN A 40 -6.59 -24.33 21.36
N VAL A 41 -6.80 -23.00 21.42
CA VAL A 41 -7.69 -22.34 20.45
C VAL A 41 -6.96 -22.42 19.10
N PRO A 42 -7.57 -22.97 18.04
CA PRO A 42 -6.94 -23.05 16.72
C PRO A 42 -6.45 -21.66 16.31
N LYS A 43 -5.14 -21.56 15.99
CA LYS A 43 -4.51 -20.34 15.46
C LYS A 43 -5.25 -19.92 14.20
N GLN A 44 -6.19 -19.00 14.36
CA GLN A 44 -6.87 -18.36 13.26
C GLN A 44 -5.85 -17.43 12.61
N GLU A 45 -5.44 -17.77 11.40
CA GLU A 45 -4.64 -16.89 10.55
C GLU A 45 -5.48 -15.65 10.27
N GLU A 46 -5.17 -14.54 10.95
CA GLU A 46 -5.81 -13.25 10.71
C GLU A 46 -5.51 -12.85 9.26
N ILE A 47 -6.55 -12.88 8.42
CA ILE A 47 -6.52 -12.30 7.09
C ILE A 47 -6.21 -10.80 7.31
N PRO A 48 -5.08 -10.27 6.80
CA PRO A 48 -4.76 -8.86 6.99
C PRO A 48 -5.90 -8.02 6.43
N ILE A 49 -6.51 -7.22 7.30
CA ILE A 49 -7.54 -6.26 6.91
C ILE A 49 -6.91 -5.36 5.85
N PRO A 50 -7.52 -5.20 4.66
CA PRO A 50 -6.98 -4.30 3.66
C PRO A 50 -7.02 -2.87 4.23
N VAL A 51 -5.87 -2.34 4.62
CA VAL A 51 -5.72 -0.91 4.95
C VAL A 51 -5.88 -0.15 3.64
N THR A 52 -7.00 0.55 3.49
CA THR A 52 -7.25 1.38 2.31
C THR A 52 -6.52 2.72 2.48
N VAL A 53 -5.39 2.87 1.79
CA VAL A 53 -4.67 4.15 1.72
C VAL A 53 -5.49 5.14 0.88
N PRO A 54 -5.77 6.37 1.35
CA PRO A 54 -6.43 7.40 0.56
C PRO A 54 -5.71 7.66 -0.78
N ILE A 55 -6.47 7.91 -1.84
CA ILE A 55 -5.90 8.03 -3.21
C ILE A 55 -4.87 9.18 -3.33
N ASP A 56 -5.08 10.26 -2.61
CA ASP A 56 -4.21 11.44 -2.62
C ASP A 56 -2.85 11.15 -1.96
N GLU A 57 -2.86 10.40 -0.85
CA GLU A 57 -1.66 9.85 -0.22
C GLU A 57 -0.97 8.80 -1.11
N ALA A 58 -1.74 7.88 -1.69
CA ALA A 58 -1.20 6.86 -2.58
C ALA A 58 -0.47 7.49 -3.77
N LEU A 59 -1.06 8.51 -4.40
CA LEU A 59 -0.44 9.24 -5.50
C LEU A 59 0.82 9.99 -5.06
N TYR A 60 0.84 10.59 -3.88
CA TYR A 60 2.04 11.25 -3.35
C TYR A 60 3.21 10.26 -3.18
N ARG A 61 2.93 9.09 -2.61
CA ARG A 61 3.95 8.05 -2.39
C ARG A 61 4.40 7.38 -3.69
N GLN A 62 3.45 6.97 -4.53
CA GLN A 62 3.74 6.27 -5.80
C GLN A 62 4.51 7.15 -6.80
N ASN A 63 4.33 8.47 -6.73
CA ASN A 63 5.10 9.42 -7.56
C ASN A 63 6.40 9.90 -6.90
N GLY A 64 6.83 9.22 -5.83
CA GLY A 64 8.13 9.40 -5.20
C GLY A 64 8.30 10.73 -4.46
N CYS A 65 7.21 11.46 -4.18
CA CYS A 65 7.30 12.77 -3.52
C CYS A 65 7.95 12.65 -2.13
N GLU A 66 7.62 11.59 -1.40
CA GLU A 66 8.17 11.30 -0.07
C GLU A 66 9.69 11.09 -0.05
N THR A 67 10.30 10.75 -1.18
CA THR A 67 11.76 10.54 -1.28
C THR A 67 12.56 11.81 -0.99
N CYS A 68 11.94 12.98 -1.23
CA CYS A 68 12.55 14.27 -0.98
C CYS A 68 11.79 15.06 0.11
N HIS A 69 10.46 14.96 0.13
CA HIS A 69 9.63 15.72 1.05
C HIS A 69 9.30 14.98 2.35
N ALA A 70 9.80 13.75 2.53
CA ALA A 70 9.42 12.82 3.60
C ALA A 70 7.93 12.45 3.58
N GLY A 71 7.57 11.34 4.22
CA GLY A 71 6.17 10.90 4.30
C GLY A 71 5.28 11.90 5.06
N ASN A 72 5.85 12.62 6.02
CA ASN A 72 5.18 13.65 6.81
C ASN A 72 5.33 15.08 6.27
N GLY A 73 5.87 15.25 5.05
CA GLY A 73 6.01 16.56 4.43
C GLY A 73 7.10 17.47 5.02
N SER A 74 7.92 17.01 5.96
CA SER A 74 8.95 17.83 6.63
C SER A 74 10.11 18.27 5.71
N GLY A 75 10.32 17.58 4.59
CA GLY A 75 11.48 17.82 3.72
C GLY A 75 12.83 17.42 4.33
N ILE A 76 12.82 16.72 5.48
CA ILE A 76 14.03 16.22 6.14
C ILE A 76 14.30 14.81 5.62
N VAL A 77 15.37 14.67 4.85
CA VAL A 77 15.85 13.40 4.30
C VAL A 77 17.37 13.36 4.36
N GLU A 78 17.96 12.17 4.46
CA GLU A 78 19.42 11.96 4.51
C GLU A 78 20.15 12.41 3.22
N ARG A 79 19.40 12.61 2.13
CA ARG A 79 19.93 13.00 0.83
C ARG A 79 20.41 14.44 0.85
N LYS A 80 21.69 14.66 0.52
CA LYS A 80 22.23 16.00 0.25
C LYS A 80 21.61 16.56 -1.03
N MET A 81 20.97 17.72 -0.91
CA MET A 81 20.39 18.49 -2.02
C MET A 81 20.92 19.91 -1.96
N ASN A 82 21.08 20.55 -3.12
CA ASN A 82 21.49 21.93 -3.25
C ASN A 82 20.42 22.88 -2.71
N THR A 83 19.15 22.53 -2.90
CA THR A 83 18.02 23.26 -2.31
C THR A 83 17.26 22.34 -1.37
N LYS A 84 17.03 22.80 -0.14
CA LYS A 84 16.18 22.07 0.81
C LYS A 84 14.73 22.05 0.29
N PRO A 85 14.08 20.87 0.22
CA PRO A 85 12.65 20.79 -0.05
C PRO A 85 11.83 21.57 0.97
N ALA A 86 10.69 22.12 0.54
CA ALA A 86 9.78 22.81 1.43
C ALA A 86 9.29 21.87 2.55
N ASP A 87 9.26 22.38 3.78
CA ASP A 87 8.52 21.77 4.89
C ASP A 87 7.06 22.19 4.76
N PHE A 88 6.20 21.25 4.38
CA PHE A 88 4.81 21.53 4.07
C PHE A 88 4.00 22.04 5.27
N ARG A 89 4.46 21.81 6.49
CA ARG A 89 3.81 22.32 7.72
C ARG A 89 4.09 23.80 7.95
N VAL A 90 5.07 24.37 7.22
CA VAL A 90 5.52 25.75 7.38
C VAL A 90 5.23 26.54 6.11
N LYS A 91 4.16 27.35 6.11
CA LYS A 91 3.70 28.13 4.94
C LYS A 91 4.78 29.03 4.31
N SER A 92 5.71 29.56 5.11
CA SER A 92 6.83 30.37 4.63
C SER A 92 7.94 29.58 3.93
N SER A 93 7.94 28.25 4.02
CA SER A 93 8.93 27.39 3.35
C SER A 93 8.67 27.25 1.83
N TYR A 94 7.45 27.57 1.38
CA TYR A 94 7.02 27.40 -0.01
C TYR A 94 7.57 28.51 -0.91
N LYS A 95 8.53 28.17 -1.78
CA LYS A 95 9.13 29.11 -2.73
C LYS A 95 8.12 29.78 -3.68
N ASN A 96 7.09 29.03 -4.10
CA ASN A 96 6.10 29.48 -5.09
C ASN A 96 4.71 29.76 -4.48
N GLY A 97 4.58 29.74 -3.15
CA GLY A 97 3.31 29.87 -2.42
C GLY A 97 2.66 28.53 -2.05
N TYR A 98 1.85 28.56 -0.99
CA TYR A 98 1.28 27.37 -0.32
C TYR A 98 -0.20 27.10 -0.65
N SER A 99 -0.84 27.94 -1.47
CA SER A 99 -2.23 27.71 -1.87
C SER A 99 -2.33 26.57 -2.89
N LEU A 100 -3.47 25.87 -2.92
CA LEU A 100 -3.73 24.77 -3.85
C LEU A 100 -3.30 25.06 -5.31
N PRO A 101 -3.70 26.17 -5.96
CA PRO A 101 -3.28 26.45 -7.34
C PRO A 101 -1.77 26.69 -7.49
N ARG A 102 -1.10 27.20 -6.45
CA ARG A 102 0.36 27.41 -6.44
C ARG A 102 1.11 26.09 -6.30
N ILE A 103 0.60 25.18 -5.47
CA ILE A 103 1.15 23.82 -5.32
C ILE A 103 0.97 23.04 -6.62
N VAL A 104 -0.23 23.03 -7.21
CA VAL A 104 -0.51 22.40 -8.52
C VAL A 104 0.48 22.90 -9.58
N LYS A 105 0.66 24.22 -9.69
CA LYS A 105 1.59 24.82 -10.65
C LYS A 105 3.04 24.43 -10.41
N SER A 106 3.45 24.23 -9.17
CA SER A 106 4.81 23.80 -8.82
C SER A 106 5.06 22.34 -9.16
N ILE A 107 4.06 21.47 -8.98
CA ILE A 107 4.16 20.06 -9.38
C ILE A 107 4.23 19.94 -10.92
N GLN A 108 3.35 20.65 -11.64
CA GLN A 108 3.30 20.60 -13.11
C GLN A 108 4.57 21.12 -13.77
N ASN A 109 5.13 22.22 -13.27
CA ASN A 109 6.26 22.89 -13.91
C ASN A 109 7.62 22.56 -13.28
N GLY A 110 7.61 21.88 -12.13
CA GLY A 110 8.79 21.81 -11.28
C GLY A 110 9.17 23.18 -10.72
N ILE A 111 10.36 23.25 -10.11
CA ILE A 111 10.93 24.49 -9.59
C ILE A 111 12.30 24.70 -10.23
N PRO A 112 12.44 25.65 -11.18
CA PRO A 112 13.74 25.95 -11.80
C PRO A 112 14.82 26.28 -10.77
N GLY A 113 16.03 25.76 -11.02
CA GLY A 113 17.17 25.89 -10.12
C GLY A 113 17.16 24.97 -8.90
N THR A 114 16.21 24.02 -8.81
CA THR A 114 16.20 22.97 -7.79
C THR A 114 16.12 21.58 -8.42
N GLU A 115 16.17 20.56 -7.58
CA GLU A 115 16.02 19.16 -7.93
C GLU A 115 14.55 18.79 -8.25
N MET A 116 13.59 19.65 -7.90
CA MET A 116 12.16 19.38 -8.10
C MET A 116 11.78 19.51 -9.58
N LYS A 117 11.72 18.37 -10.26
CA LYS A 117 11.37 18.29 -11.69
C LYS A 117 9.88 18.51 -11.93
N ALA A 118 9.56 18.79 -13.18
CA ALA A 118 8.18 18.86 -13.68
C ALA A 118 7.58 17.44 -13.76
N TYR A 119 6.37 17.27 -13.21
CA TYR A 119 5.62 16.01 -13.27
C TYR A 119 4.62 16.04 -14.44
N THR A 120 5.13 16.18 -15.67
CA THR A 120 4.31 16.38 -16.88
C THR A 120 3.51 15.14 -17.33
N HIS A 121 3.80 13.98 -16.74
CA HIS A 121 3.11 12.72 -17.02
C HIS A 121 1.82 12.58 -16.19
N LEU A 122 1.63 13.40 -15.16
CA LEU A 122 0.45 13.36 -14.31
C LEU A 122 -0.70 14.17 -14.91
N THR A 123 -1.91 13.63 -14.79
CA THR A 123 -3.15 14.33 -15.12
C THR A 123 -3.41 15.47 -14.14
N LEU A 124 -4.27 16.42 -14.52
CA LEU A 124 -4.71 17.49 -13.61
C LEU A 124 -5.38 16.93 -12.34
N TYR A 125 -6.12 15.83 -12.47
CA TYR A 125 -6.76 15.17 -11.33
C TYR A 125 -5.73 14.64 -10.34
N GLU A 126 -4.70 13.94 -10.82
CA GLU A 126 -3.64 13.39 -9.97
C GLU A 126 -2.83 14.50 -9.30
N VAL A 127 -2.40 15.52 -10.06
CA VAL A 127 -1.67 16.66 -9.49
C VAL A 127 -2.50 17.39 -8.45
N THR A 128 -3.79 17.60 -8.71
CA THR A 128 -4.69 18.25 -7.74
C THR A 128 -4.89 17.40 -6.50
N SER A 129 -4.92 16.07 -6.64
CA SER A 129 -5.05 15.14 -5.51
C SER A 129 -3.79 15.18 -4.65
N ILE A 130 -2.61 15.10 -5.25
CA ILE A 130 -1.32 15.29 -4.54
C ILE A 130 -1.27 16.65 -3.84
N ALA A 131 -1.69 17.71 -4.53
CA ALA A 131 -1.70 19.06 -3.95
C ALA A 131 -2.64 19.17 -2.74
N LYS A 132 -3.79 18.49 -2.74
CA LYS A 132 -4.69 18.41 -1.59
C LYS A 132 -4.07 17.63 -0.43
N TYR A 133 -3.37 16.54 -0.70
CA TYR A 133 -2.63 15.82 0.35
C TYR A 133 -1.57 16.71 0.99
N ILE A 134 -0.84 17.49 0.19
CA ILE A 134 0.10 18.50 0.69
C ILE A 134 -0.60 19.56 1.54
N GLN A 135 -1.83 19.98 1.19
CA GLN A 135 -2.59 20.91 2.03
C GLN A 135 -2.99 20.31 3.38
N LYS A 136 -3.33 19.02 3.45
CA LYS A 136 -3.64 18.35 4.73
C LYS A 136 -2.46 18.44 5.70
N MET A 137 -1.23 18.27 5.19
CA MET A 137 -0.01 18.40 5.99
C MET A 137 0.32 19.84 6.41
N GLN A 138 -0.34 20.88 5.87
CA GLN A 138 -0.12 22.26 6.32
C GLN A 138 -0.69 22.53 7.72
N ASP A 139 -1.61 21.67 8.18
CA ASP A 139 -2.35 21.82 9.42
C ASP A 139 -1.93 20.80 10.50
N GLU A 140 -0.81 20.08 10.27
CA GLU A 140 -0.19 19.12 11.21
C GLU A 140 0.99 19.75 11.98
#